data_AF-A0A958X915-F1
#
_entry.id   AF-A0A958X915-F1
#
_cell.length_a   1.000
_cell.length_b   1.000
_cell.length_c   1.000
_cell.angle_alpha   90.00
_cell.angle_beta   90.00
_cell.angle_gamma   90.00
#
_symmetry.space_group_name_H-M   'P 1'
#
loop_
_entity.id
_entity.type
_entity.pdbx_description
1 polymer ?
#
loop_
_entity_poly.entity_id
_entity_poly.type
_entity_poly.pdbx_seq_one_letter_code
_entity_poly.pdbx_strand_id
1 'polypeptide(L)'
;MKINQDKIEVAIKALAEISSTFPNGFPNEMKGDISSFGAGIIQAGLLPSVLFFSEGGKESESKASGRGDEATKGRRALLMRTLFKVLELKAAEQNKYSDKRPLLDYVRQNLKKHETLDDITEAALALKVAMRAFPFAAKENKKSDSSTAKKETK
;
A
#
# COMPACT_ATOMS: atom_id res chain seq x y z
N MET A 1 -23.02 0.84 4.16
CA MET A 1 -22.13 0.08 3.24
C MET A 1 -21.75 -1.22 3.94
N LYS A 2 -22.23 -2.36 3.45
CA LYS A 2 -21.76 -3.67 3.95
C LYS A 2 -20.42 -3.94 3.28
N ILE A 3 -19.39 -4.28 4.04
CA ILE A 3 -18.09 -4.63 3.45
C ILE A 3 -18.25 -5.98 2.76
N ASN A 4 -17.86 -6.07 1.49
CA ASN A 4 -17.90 -7.31 0.75
C ASN A 4 -16.88 -8.30 1.33
N GLN A 5 -17.39 -9.39 1.90
CA GLN A 5 -16.60 -10.41 2.59
C GLN A 5 -15.68 -11.16 1.63
N ASP A 6 -16.12 -11.39 0.40
CA ASP A 6 -15.32 -12.03 -0.66
C ASP A 6 -14.08 -11.16 -0.96
N LYS A 7 -14.27 -9.84 -1.09
CA LYS A 7 -13.13 -8.91 -1.30
C LYS A 7 -12.14 -8.92 -0.13
N ILE A 8 -12.58 -9.16 1.11
CA ILE A 8 -11.67 -9.30 2.25
C ILE A 8 -10.83 -10.57 2.08
N GLU A 9 -11.43 -11.70 1.71
CA GLU A 9 -10.69 -12.96 1.51
C GLU A 9 -9.65 -12.84 0.40
N VAL A 10 -10.00 -12.17 -0.69
CA VAL A 10 -9.08 -11.86 -1.78
C VAL A 10 -7.95 -10.98 -1.31
N ALA A 11 -8.26 -9.95 -0.52
CA ALA A 11 -7.25 -9.08 0.07
C ALA A 11 -6.31 -9.82 1.02
N ILE A 12 -6.81 -10.78 1.81
CA ILE A 12 -5.97 -11.64 2.65
C ILE A 12 -5.02 -12.46 1.77
N LYS A 13 -5.52 -13.10 0.69
CA LYS A 13 -4.68 -13.86 -0.24
C LYS A 13 -3.60 -12.98 -0.88
N ALA A 14 -3.99 -11.80 -1.38
CA ALA A 14 -3.07 -10.86 -2.00
C ALA A 14 -1.99 -10.35 -1.02
N LEU A 15 -2.35 -10.13 0.25
CA LEU A 15 -1.39 -9.77 1.31
C LEU A 15 -0.48 -10.94 1.67
N ALA A 16 -0.99 -12.17 1.70
CA ALA A 16 -0.19 -13.36 1.98
C ALA A 16 0.92 -13.55 0.92
N GLU A 17 0.62 -13.31 -0.36
CA GLU A 17 1.61 -13.37 -1.45
C GLU A 17 2.80 -12.41 -1.27
N ILE A 18 2.56 -11.23 -0.71
CA ILE A 18 3.60 -10.22 -0.51
C ILE A 18 4.24 -10.29 0.89
N SER A 19 3.74 -11.16 1.78
CA SER A 19 4.25 -11.29 3.15
C SER A 19 5.71 -11.74 3.19
N SER A 20 6.17 -12.50 2.20
CA SER A 20 7.58 -12.94 2.08
C SER A 20 8.55 -11.78 1.86
N THR A 21 8.08 -10.65 1.32
CA THR A 21 8.88 -9.42 1.20
C THR A 21 9.17 -8.79 2.57
N PHE A 22 8.40 -9.18 3.60
CA PHE A 22 8.46 -8.63 4.95
C PHE A 22 8.64 -9.76 5.99
N PRO A 23 9.84 -10.35 6.09
CA PRO A 23 10.09 -11.52 6.94
C PRO A 23 9.79 -11.27 8.42
N ASN A 24 9.89 -10.02 8.87
CA ASN A 24 9.63 -9.60 10.26
C ASN A 24 8.20 -9.06 10.46
N GLY A 25 7.29 -9.31 9.52
CA GLY A 25 5.96 -8.72 9.47
C GLY A 25 5.94 -7.38 8.74
N PHE A 26 4.73 -6.92 8.39
CA PHE A 26 4.55 -5.70 7.60
C PHE A 26 5.09 -4.46 8.33
N PRO A 27 5.70 -3.50 7.61
CA PRO A 27 6.08 -2.21 8.20
C PRO A 27 4.86 -1.49 8.76
N ASN A 28 4.99 -0.87 9.93
CA ASN A 28 3.88 -0.12 10.54
C ASN A 28 3.41 1.03 9.66
N GLU A 29 4.33 1.60 8.89
CA GLU A 29 4.11 2.66 7.92
C GLU A 29 3.08 2.25 6.87
N MET A 30 2.97 0.96 6.54
CA MET A 30 2.01 0.46 5.55
C MET A 30 0.55 0.73 5.97
N LYS A 31 0.23 0.72 7.28
CA LYS A 31 -1.08 1.13 7.81
C LYS A 31 -1.35 2.62 7.55
N GLY A 32 -0.29 3.42 7.68
CA GLY A 32 -0.30 4.84 7.34
C GLY A 32 -0.53 5.04 5.85
N ASP A 33 0.23 4.35 5.00
CA ASP A 33 0.14 4.48 3.55
C ASP A 33 -1.26 4.19 3.00
N ILE A 34 -1.93 3.10 3.42
CA ILE A 34 -3.30 2.82 2.97
C ILE A 34 -4.32 3.85 3.47
N SER A 35 -4.11 4.39 4.68
CA SER A 35 -5.00 5.42 5.23
C SER A 35 -4.79 6.77 4.54
N SER A 36 -3.53 7.14 4.28
CA SER A 36 -3.16 8.34 3.51
C SER A 36 -3.61 8.24 2.05
N PHE A 37 -3.61 7.05 1.46
CA PHE A 37 -4.16 6.83 0.13
C PHE A 37 -5.67 7.14 0.09
N GLY A 38 -6.45 6.61 1.03
CA GLY A 38 -7.87 6.93 1.15
C GLY A 38 -8.13 8.43 1.37
N ALA A 39 -7.34 9.08 2.23
CA ALA A 39 -7.41 10.52 2.43
C ALA A 39 -7.08 11.30 1.14
N GLY A 40 -6.07 10.85 0.39
CA GLY A 40 -5.70 11.42 -0.90
C GLY A 40 -6.85 11.35 -1.90
N ILE A 41 -7.54 10.19 -2.00
CA ILE A 41 -8.69 10.04 -2.90
C ILE A 41 -9.75 11.10 -2.59
N ILE A 42 -10.04 11.33 -1.30
CA ILE A 42 -11.04 12.31 -0.86
C ILE A 42 -10.59 13.76 -1.17
N GLN A 43 -9.32 14.09 -0.91
CA GLN A 43 -8.82 15.47 -1.00
C GLN A 43 -8.42 15.90 -2.40
N ALA A 44 -7.73 15.02 -3.13
CA ALA A 44 -7.13 15.31 -4.43
C ALA A 44 -7.85 14.60 -5.58
N GLY A 45 -8.65 13.57 -5.28
CA GLY A 45 -9.29 12.71 -6.27
C GLY A 45 -8.49 11.44 -6.59
N LEU A 46 -9.14 10.52 -7.31
CA LEU A 46 -8.64 9.17 -7.56
C LEU A 46 -7.33 9.14 -8.36
N LEU A 47 -7.32 9.74 -9.56
CA LEU A 47 -6.17 9.70 -10.47
C LEU A 47 -4.89 10.29 -9.87
N PRO A 48 -4.88 11.51 -9.28
CA PRO A 48 -3.65 12.06 -8.70
C PRO A 48 -3.15 11.23 -7.50
N SER A 49 -4.07 10.67 -6.71
CA SER A 49 -3.71 9.80 -5.59
C SER A 49 -3.04 8.51 -6.07
N VAL A 50 -3.63 7.82 -7.05
CA VAL A 50 -3.04 6.60 -7.61
C VAL A 50 -1.70 6.90 -8.29
N LEU A 51 -1.57 8.03 -8.98
CA LEU A 51 -0.31 8.45 -9.60
C LEU A 51 0.80 8.62 -8.55
N PHE A 52 0.52 9.34 -7.46
CA PHE A 52 1.47 9.60 -6.38
C PHE A 52 1.91 8.30 -5.67
N PHE A 53 0.96 7.43 -5.33
CA PHE A 53 1.29 6.17 -4.65
C PHE A 53 1.93 5.12 -5.58
N SER A 54 1.86 5.30 -6.90
CA SER A 54 2.49 4.42 -7.88
C SER A 54 3.89 4.88 -8.34
N GLU A 55 4.43 5.97 -7.77
CA GLU A 55 5.62 6.65 -8.29
C GLU A 55 6.91 5.79 -8.34
N GLY A 56 7.00 4.71 -7.53
CA GLY A 56 8.12 3.76 -7.55
C GLY A 56 8.03 2.61 -8.58
N GLY A 57 6.84 2.31 -9.11
CA GLY A 57 6.67 1.18 -10.06
C GLY A 57 7.13 -0.19 -9.52
N LYS A 58 7.40 -1.15 -10.43
CA LYS A 58 7.85 -2.52 -10.09
C LYS A 58 9.27 -2.53 -9.51
N GLU A 59 10.15 -1.71 -10.08
CA GLU A 59 11.57 -1.70 -9.74
C GLU A 59 11.84 -1.35 -8.26
N SER A 60 11.01 -0.50 -7.65
CA SER A 60 11.17 -0.12 -6.24
C SER A 60 10.70 -1.17 -5.24
N GLU A 61 9.96 -2.22 -5.64
CA GLU A 61 9.41 -3.22 -4.71
C GLU A 61 10.48 -4.00 -3.95
N SER A 62 11.60 -4.29 -4.63
CA SER A 62 12.76 -4.95 -4.02
C SER A 62 13.31 -4.19 -2.81
N LYS A 63 13.03 -2.88 -2.72
CA LYS A 63 13.46 -2.01 -1.62
C LYS A 63 12.37 -1.79 -0.56
N ALA A 64 11.18 -2.36 -0.71
CA ALA A 64 10.01 -2.07 0.12
C ALA A 64 10.21 -2.37 1.62
N SER A 65 11.09 -3.30 1.97
CA SER A 65 11.47 -3.67 3.34
C SER A 65 12.60 -2.81 3.92
N GLY A 66 13.22 -1.94 3.13
CA GLY A 66 14.33 -1.08 3.54
C GLY A 66 13.89 0.17 4.31
N ARG A 67 14.80 1.15 4.43
CA ARG A 67 14.55 2.46 5.05
C ARG A 67 14.78 3.59 4.04
N GLY A 68 14.11 4.72 4.25
CA GLY A 68 14.24 5.93 3.42
C GLY A 68 13.19 6.05 2.32
N ASP A 69 13.40 7.00 1.42
CA ASP A 69 12.41 7.40 0.40
C ASP A 69 12.15 6.29 -0.62
N GLU A 70 13.20 5.59 -1.05
CA GLU A 70 13.10 4.48 -2.00
C GLU A 70 12.29 3.31 -1.42
N ALA A 71 12.44 3.03 -0.12
CA ALA A 71 11.64 2.01 0.56
C ALA A 71 10.18 2.44 0.69
N THR A 72 9.93 3.73 0.92
CA THR A 72 8.57 4.28 0.96
C THR A 72 7.89 4.19 -0.41
N LYS A 73 8.59 4.56 -1.48
CA LYS A 73 8.09 4.40 -2.86
C LYS A 73 7.82 2.93 -3.20
N GLY A 74 8.74 2.04 -2.84
CA GLY A 74 8.59 0.59 -3.03
C GLY A 74 7.39 0.01 -2.32
N ARG A 75 7.20 0.36 -1.04
CA ARG A 75 6.08 -0.10 -0.22
C ARG A 75 4.74 0.41 -0.75
N ARG A 76 4.67 1.68 -1.16
CA ARG A 76 3.46 2.26 -1.77
C ARG A 76 3.14 1.63 -3.12
N ALA A 77 4.14 1.41 -3.98
CA ALA A 77 3.94 0.75 -5.26
C ALA A 77 3.45 -0.70 -5.08
N LEU A 78 4.04 -1.45 -4.13
CA LEU A 78 3.59 -2.79 -3.77
C LEU A 78 2.15 -2.80 -3.27
N LEU A 79 1.78 -1.81 -2.44
CA LEU A 79 0.41 -1.64 -1.96
C LEU A 79 -0.57 -1.37 -3.10
N MET A 80 -0.22 -0.51 -4.08
CA MET A 80 -1.08 -0.23 -5.24
C MET A 80 -1.29 -1.47 -6.13
N ARG A 81 -0.27 -2.32 -6.27
CA ARG A 81 -0.43 -3.61 -6.97
C ARG A 81 -1.29 -4.60 -6.22
N THR A 82 -1.09 -4.67 -4.91
CA THR A 82 -1.89 -5.53 -4.06
C THR A 82 -3.36 -5.12 -4.17
N LEU A 83 -3.65 -3.82 -4.14
CA LEU A 83 -4.98 -3.27 -4.38
C LEU A 83 -5.51 -3.66 -5.77
N PHE A 84 -4.69 -3.54 -6.82
CA PHE A 84 -5.10 -3.95 -8.17
C PHE A 84 -5.51 -5.43 -8.25
N LYS A 85 -4.82 -6.33 -7.53
CA LYS A 85 -5.20 -7.75 -7.44
C LYS A 85 -6.55 -7.94 -6.73
N VAL A 86 -6.84 -7.13 -5.71
CA VAL A 86 -8.12 -7.18 -4.96
C VAL A 86 -9.32 -6.77 -5.81
N LEU A 87 -9.12 -6.05 -6.91
CA LEU A 87 -10.20 -5.75 -7.86
C LEU A 87 -10.73 -7.00 -8.58
N GLU A 88 -10.00 -8.13 -8.53
CA GLU A 88 -10.38 -9.40 -9.17
C GLU A 88 -10.82 -9.27 -10.64
N LEU A 89 -10.13 -8.41 -11.39
CA LEU A 89 -10.37 -8.31 -12.82
C LEU A 89 -10.12 -9.67 -13.47
N LYS A 90 -10.95 -10.04 -14.46
CA LYS A 90 -10.76 -11.29 -15.21
C LYS A 90 -9.32 -11.33 -15.77
N ALA A 91 -8.69 -12.51 -15.80
CA ALA A 91 -7.29 -12.64 -16.24
C ALA A 91 -7.02 -12.02 -17.63
N ALA A 92 -7.99 -12.10 -18.55
CA ALA A 92 -7.92 -11.47 -19.87
C ALA A 92 -7.89 -9.93 -19.83
N GLU A 93 -8.42 -9.31 -18.78
CA GLU A 93 -8.37 -7.87 -18.55
C GLU A 93 -7.10 -7.46 -17.83
N GLN A 94 -6.57 -8.30 -16.93
CA GLN A 94 -5.29 -8.03 -16.24
C GLN A 94 -4.12 -7.90 -17.22
N ASN A 95 -4.08 -8.75 -18.26
CA ASN A 95 -3.03 -8.72 -19.28
C ASN A 95 -3.01 -7.43 -20.14
N LYS A 96 -4.04 -6.57 -20.03
CA LYS A 96 -4.11 -5.30 -20.77
C LYS A 96 -3.35 -4.16 -20.09
N TYR A 97 -2.95 -4.33 -18.83
CA TYR A 97 -2.37 -3.27 -18.02
C TYR A 97 -0.86 -3.45 -17.87
N SER A 98 -0.11 -2.34 -17.75
CA SER A 98 1.34 -2.43 -17.66
C SER A 98 1.75 -3.14 -16.37
N ASP A 99 2.74 -4.00 -16.54
CA ASP A 99 3.47 -4.61 -15.45
C ASP A 99 4.21 -3.58 -14.57
N LYS A 100 4.29 -2.29 -14.92
CA LYS A 100 4.94 -1.25 -14.10
C LYS A 100 4.02 -0.55 -13.11
N ARG A 101 2.79 -0.20 -13.51
CA ARG A 101 1.83 0.56 -12.68
C ARG A 101 0.38 0.15 -13.04
N PRO A 102 -0.01 -1.11 -12.77
CA PRO A 102 -1.26 -1.67 -13.29
C PRO A 102 -2.51 -0.93 -12.80
N LEU A 103 -2.55 -0.52 -11.53
CA LEU A 103 -3.68 0.25 -10.98
C LEU A 103 -3.82 1.63 -11.65
N LEU A 104 -2.70 2.30 -11.94
CA LEU A 104 -2.71 3.61 -12.59
C LEU A 104 -3.27 3.51 -14.02
N ASP A 105 -2.87 2.49 -14.76
CA ASP A 105 -3.36 2.26 -16.11
C ASP A 105 -4.84 1.88 -16.10
N TYR A 106 -5.26 1.05 -15.16
CA TYR A 106 -6.67 0.72 -14.93
C TYR A 106 -7.51 1.98 -14.69
N VAL A 107 -7.07 2.85 -13.77
CA VAL A 107 -7.77 4.11 -13.48
C VAL A 107 -7.81 5.02 -14.70
N ARG A 108 -6.72 5.16 -15.45
CA ARG A 108 -6.69 6.01 -16.66
C ARG A 108 -7.68 5.54 -17.73
N GLN A 109 -7.79 4.23 -17.93
CA GLN A 109 -8.70 3.66 -18.93
C GLN A 109 -10.16 3.66 -18.48
N ASN A 110 -10.42 3.59 -17.18
CA ASN A 110 -11.76 3.49 -16.60
C ASN A 110 -12.23 4.78 -15.89
N LEU A 111 -11.49 5.90 -16.02
CA LEU A 111 -11.78 7.15 -15.30
C LEU A 111 -13.18 7.70 -15.57
N LYS A 112 -13.72 7.42 -16.75
CA LYS A 112 -15.07 7.85 -17.17
C LYS A 112 -16.19 6.96 -16.63
N LYS A 113 -15.88 5.79 -16.09
CA LYS A 113 -16.87 4.90 -15.47
C LYS A 113 -17.09 5.34 -14.03
N HIS A 114 -18.35 5.60 -13.68
CA HIS A 114 -18.72 6.05 -12.34
C HIS A 114 -18.31 5.05 -11.24
N GLU A 115 -18.34 3.76 -11.55
CA GLU A 115 -18.12 2.67 -10.59
C GLU A 115 -16.64 2.50 -10.20
N THR A 116 -15.69 3.01 -10.99
CA THR A 116 -14.25 2.84 -10.76
C THR A 116 -13.80 3.39 -9.40
N LEU A 117 -14.40 4.50 -8.95
CA LEU A 117 -14.10 5.08 -7.65
C LEU A 117 -14.57 4.18 -6.51
N ASP A 118 -15.79 3.66 -6.61
CA ASP A 118 -16.39 2.80 -5.60
C ASP A 118 -15.63 1.47 -5.51
N ASP A 119 -15.29 0.87 -6.64
CA ASP A 119 -14.51 -0.36 -6.72
C ASP A 119 -13.15 -0.24 -6.01
N ILE A 120 -12.42 0.84 -6.29
CA ILE A 120 -11.10 1.09 -5.69
C ILE A 120 -11.23 1.43 -4.21
N THR A 121 -12.26 2.18 -3.84
CA THR A 121 -12.51 2.52 -2.43
C THR A 121 -12.87 1.28 -1.62
N GLU A 122 -13.71 0.40 -2.17
CA GLU A 122 -14.08 -0.86 -1.54
C GLU A 122 -12.88 -1.82 -1.45
N ALA A 123 -12.06 -1.92 -2.50
CA ALA A 123 -10.84 -2.71 -2.48
C ALA A 123 -9.82 -2.18 -1.46
N ALA A 124 -9.65 -0.85 -1.37
CA ALA A 124 -8.78 -0.22 -0.38
C ALA A 124 -9.27 -0.50 1.06
N LEU A 125 -10.59 -0.46 1.28
CA LEU A 125 -11.20 -0.77 2.56
C LEU A 125 -11.00 -2.25 2.93
N ALA A 126 -11.26 -3.16 2.00
CA ALA A 126 -11.04 -4.59 2.18
C ALA A 126 -9.57 -4.88 2.52
N LEU A 127 -8.63 -4.26 1.80
CA LEU A 127 -7.20 -4.38 2.07
C LEU A 127 -6.83 -3.88 3.46
N LYS A 128 -7.33 -2.70 3.86
CA LYS A 128 -7.10 -2.14 5.20
C LYS A 128 -7.65 -3.04 6.32
N VAL A 129 -8.79 -3.70 6.08
CA VAL A 129 -9.36 -4.66 7.04
C VAL A 129 -8.52 -5.93 7.07
N ALA A 130 -8.20 -6.52 5.92
CA ALA A 130 -7.40 -7.73 5.78
C ALA A 130 -6.01 -7.59 6.40
N MET A 131 -5.40 -6.40 6.33
CA MET A 131 -4.13 -6.10 6.99
C MET A 131 -4.12 -6.39 8.50
N ARG A 132 -5.28 -6.39 9.18
CA ARG A 132 -5.36 -6.72 10.61
C ARG A 132 -5.10 -8.20 10.92
N ALA A 133 -5.20 -9.08 9.92
CA ALA A 133 -4.94 -10.50 10.08
C ALA A 133 -3.43 -10.85 10.09
N PHE A 134 -2.55 -9.87 9.85
CA PHE A 134 -1.12 -10.11 9.69
C PHE A 134 -0.28 -9.45 10.80
N PRO A 135 0.89 -10.03 11.12
CA PRO A 135 1.83 -9.40 12.06
C PRO A 135 2.46 -8.14 11.46
N PHE A 136 2.78 -7.19 12.34
CA PHE A 136 3.51 -5.98 11.99
C PHE A 136 4.87 -5.98 12.68
N ALA A 137 5.88 -5.48 11.98
CA ALA A 137 7.22 -5.34 12.54
C ALA A 137 7.17 -4.47 13.80
N ALA A 138 7.84 -4.91 14.87
CA ALA A 138 7.94 -4.12 16.09
C ALA A 138 8.58 -2.76 15.78
N LYS A 139 8.07 -1.69 16.39
CA LYS A 139 8.77 -0.40 16.35
C LYS A 139 10.07 -0.58 17.13
N GLU A 140 11.22 -0.53 16.48
CA GLU A 140 12.47 -0.31 17.20
C GLU A 140 12.33 1.02 17.96
N ASN A 141 12.26 0.93 19.29
CA ASN A 141 12.26 2.11 20.14
C ASN A 141 13.54 2.88 19.83
N LYS A 142 13.40 4.05 19.20
CA LYS A 142 14.46 5.07 19.19
C LYS A 142 14.63 5.55 20.63
N LYS A 143 15.34 4.79 21.46
CA LYS A 143 16.02 5.37 22.62
C LYS A 143 17.13 6.24 22.05
N SER A 144 16.85 7.53 21.95
CA SER A 144 17.89 8.54 22.00
C SER A 144 18.50 8.47 23.39
N ASP A 145 19.54 7.65 23.55
CA ASP A 145 20.50 7.81 24.64
C ASP A 145 21.27 9.10 24.37
N SER A 146 20.69 10.24 24.76
CA SER A 146 21.44 11.45 25.05
C SER A 146 21.79 11.44 26.54
N SER A 147 22.70 10.52 26.91
CA SER A 147 23.28 10.43 28.25
C SER A 147 24.81 10.46 28.11
N THR A 148 25.38 11.67 28.04
CA THR A 148 26.75 12.08 28.44
C THR A 148 26.99 13.48 27.86
N ALA A 149 27.45 14.52 28.58
CA ALA A 149 28.11 14.58 29.86
C ALA A 149 27.78 15.91 30.55
N LYS A 150 27.37 15.84 31.82
CA LYS A 150 27.77 16.86 32.80
C LYS A 150 29.30 16.81 32.87
N LYS A 151 29.97 17.89 32.51
CA LYS A 151 31.29 18.21 33.03
C LYS A 151 31.16 19.47 33.87
N GLU A 152 30.97 19.24 35.16
CA GLU A 152 31.52 20.11 36.19
C GLU A 152 33.03 20.15 35.98
N THR A 153 33.62 21.35 35.89
CA THR A 153 34.98 21.57 36.40
C THR A 153 35.22 23.06 36.65
N LYS A 154 35.37 23.36 37.94
CA LYS A 154 36.06 24.48 38.61
C LYS A 154 35.71 25.92 38.26
#